data_AF-A0A7W1C1M3-F1
#
_entry.id   AF-A0A7W1C1M3-F1
#
_cell.length_a   1.000
_cell.length_b   1.000
_cell.length_c   1.000
_cell.angle_alpha   90.00
_cell.angle_beta   90.00
_cell.angle_gamma   90.00
#
_symmetry.space_group_name_H-M   'P 1'
#
loop_
_entity.id
_entity.type
_entity.pdbx_description
1 polymer ?
#
loop_
_entity_poly.entity_id
_entity_poly.type
_entity_poly.pdbx_seq_one_letter_code
_entity_poly.pdbx_strand_id
1 'polypeptide(L)'
;MSKPEPAGSTRPPLRALATGLVDYAGLFPPAQLGMSDAMRNYAEYLRGPHSWILGRFVVPIARLGEFDAASAELLSSGEGSIAWKLAALAGDDLAADVQAALKFNCRHWQGSELGHAIIDTIEMRAQAGLDPEIARAAVPGFFTLYIETSSGRPAAIADSVEGSGARAKIRMGGVTGDAFPAPHEVIDFLAACAARRLPFKATAGLHHLIRSQYPLTYESGSKRAAMYGFLNVFIAAAALYAGASRDNAHDILMESDLKAFSFGDTGITWRGLVISADDISGAREFAASFGSCSFREPVDEMLAAGLIG
;
A
#
# COMPACT_ATOMS: atom_id res chain seq x y z
N MET A 1 -1.23 38.52 -15.28
CA MET A 1 -0.66 38.19 -13.96
C MET A 1 -1.57 37.18 -13.31
N SER A 2 -1.20 35.91 -13.35
CA SER A 2 -1.97 34.81 -12.77
C SER A 2 -1.98 34.98 -11.26
N LYS A 3 -3.17 34.92 -10.65
CA LYS A 3 -3.35 34.99 -9.20
C LYS A 3 -2.57 33.83 -8.57
N PRO A 4 -1.78 34.05 -7.50
CA PRO A 4 -1.15 32.93 -6.80
C PRO A 4 -2.24 31.98 -6.32
N GLU A 5 -2.09 30.70 -6.61
CA GLU A 5 -3.02 29.68 -6.15
C GLU A 5 -3.01 29.60 -4.62
N PRO A 6 -4.15 29.28 -4.00
CA PRO A 6 -4.21 29.11 -2.56
C PRO A 6 -3.27 27.98 -2.16
N ALA A 7 -2.25 28.31 -1.38
CA ALA A 7 -1.49 27.34 -0.59
C ALA A 7 -2.52 26.59 0.28
N GLY A 8 -2.83 25.34 -0.06
CA GLY A 8 -3.79 24.51 0.66
C GLY A 8 -4.62 23.54 -0.19
N SER A 9 -4.65 23.66 -1.53
CA SER A 9 -5.31 22.65 -2.37
C SER A 9 -4.31 21.61 -2.87
N THR A 10 -4.60 20.32 -2.62
CA THR A 10 -3.80 19.22 -3.18
C THR A 10 -3.89 19.22 -4.70
N ARG A 11 -2.75 19.23 -5.39
CA ARG A 11 -2.67 19.19 -6.87
C ARG A 11 -3.31 17.93 -7.45
N PRO A 12 -4.04 17.99 -8.59
CA PRO A 12 -4.72 16.82 -9.13
C PRO A 12 -3.83 15.58 -9.36
N PRO A 13 -2.61 15.69 -9.94
CA PRO A 13 -1.75 14.52 -10.14
C PRO A 13 -1.27 13.90 -8.82
N LEU A 14 -0.95 14.73 -7.82
CA LEU A 14 -0.60 14.24 -6.49
C LEU A 14 -1.82 13.59 -5.79
N ARG A 15 -3.02 14.17 -5.96
CA ARG A 15 -4.25 13.58 -5.45
C ARG A 15 -4.50 12.21 -6.08
N ALA A 16 -4.32 12.08 -7.39
CA ALA A 16 -4.41 10.80 -8.09
C ALA A 16 -3.38 9.80 -7.52
N LEU A 17 -2.12 10.23 -7.36
CA LEU A 17 -1.05 9.41 -6.81
C LEU A 17 -1.36 8.88 -5.39
N ALA A 18 -1.93 9.73 -4.52
CA ALA A 18 -2.07 9.45 -3.10
C ALA A 18 -3.45 8.92 -2.66
N THR A 19 -4.47 8.97 -3.52
CA THR A 19 -5.81 8.47 -3.16
C THR A 19 -5.77 6.96 -2.88
N GLY A 20 -6.26 6.56 -1.69
CA GLY A 20 -6.28 5.16 -1.23
C GLY A 20 -4.89 4.52 -1.14
N LEU A 21 -3.83 5.31 -1.07
CA LEU A 21 -2.45 4.85 -1.17
C LEU A 21 -2.00 4.04 0.04
N VAL A 22 -2.49 4.36 1.24
CA VAL A 22 -1.98 3.80 2.51
C VAL A 22 -2.92 2.75 3.07
N ASP A 23 -2.59 1.47 2.90
CA ASP A 23 -3.24 0.39 3.65
C ASP A 23 -2.71 0.41 5.09
N TYR A 24 -3.60 0.65 6.06
CA TYR A 24 -3.25 0.79 7.46
C TYR A 24 -3.01 -0.57 8.11
N ALA A 25 -1.76 -0.80 8.51
CA ALA A 25 -1.24 -2.04 9.07
C ALA A 25 -0.78 -1.85 10.53
N GLY A 26 -1.58 -1.15 11.35
CA GLY A 26 -1.22 -0.80 12.74
C GLY A 26 -0.94 -1.98 13.67
N LEU A 27 -1.44 -3.18 13.32
CA LEU A 27 -1.19 -4.44 14.05
C LEU A 27 0.24 -4.97 13.89
N PHE A 28 1.02 -4.42 12.96
CA PHE A 28 2.34 -4.91 12.59
C PHE A 28 3.43 -3.96 13.09
N PRO A 29 4.66 -4.47 13.33
CA PRO A 29 5.79 -3.63 13.73
C PRO A 29 6.10 -2.51 12.73
N PRO A 30 6.68 -1.39 13.20
CA PRO A 30 7.07 -1.11 14.59
C PRO A 30 5.93 -0.72 15.55
N ALA A 31 4.73 -0.36 15.06
CA ALA A 31 3.64 0.06 15.96
C ALA A 31 3.08 -1.09 16.81
N GLN A 32 2.82 -2.24 16.17
CA GLN A 32 2.39 -3.49 16.82
C GLN A 32 1.22 -3.30 17.81
N LEU A 33 0.22 -2.53 17.42
CA LEU A 33 -0.92 -2.19 18.28
C LEU A 33 -1.82 -3.41 18.54
N GLY A 34 -2.55 -3.37 19.66
CA GLY A 34 -3.68 -4.26 19.89
C GLY A 34 -4.82 -4.00 18.91
N MET A 35 -5.69 -4.99 18.69
CA MET A 35 -6.79 -4.88 17.72
C MET A 35 -7.67 -3.66 17.96
N SER A 36 -8.13 -3.46 19.20
CA SER A 36 -9.01 -2.34 19.55
C SER A 36 -8.36 -0.98 19.33
N ASP A 37 -7.07 -0.82 19.63
CA ASP A 37 -6.36 0.45 19.41
C ASP A 37 -6.16 0.73 17.93
N ALA A 38 -5.76 -0.29 17.15
CA ALA A 38 -5.63 -0.16 15.70
C ALA A 38 -6.98 0.20 15.05
N MET A 39 -8.07 -0.45 15.45
CA MET A 39 -9.41 -0.14 14.91
C MET A 39 -9.89 1.25 15.30
N ARG A 40 -9.62 1.71 16.53
CA ARG A 40 -9.91 3.10 16.94
C ARG A 40 -9.16 4.12 16.10
N ASN A 41 -7.86 3.89 15.88
CA ASN A 41 -7.05 4.73 14.99
C ASN A 41 -7.63 4.76 13.57
N TYR A 42 -7.98 3.59 13.01
CA TYR A 42 -8.57 3.51 11.67
C TYR A 42 -9.92 4.25 11.59
N ALA A 43 -10.78 4.12 12.60
CA ALA A 43 -12.04 4.87 12.70
C ALA A 43 -11.84 6.39 12.78
N GLU A 44 -10.79 6.85 13.46
CA GLU A 44 -10.41 8.26 13.50
C GLU A 44 -9.94 8.72 12.12
N TYR A 45 -9.06 7.96 11.47
CA TYR A 45 -8.51 8.31 10.15
C TYR A 45 -9.58 8.37 9.07
N LEU A 46 -10.57 7.47 9.11
CA LEU A 46 -11.74 7.49 8.21
C LEU A 46 -12.58 8.77 8.36
N ARG A 47 -12.66 9.34 9.57
CA ARG A 47 -13.39 10.59 9.85
C ARG A 47 -12.53 11.84 9.67
N GLY A 48 -11.23 11.68 9.50
CA GLY A 48 -10.27 12.78 9.35
C GLY A 48 -10.31 13.43 7.97
N PRO A 49 -9.74 14.65 7.82
CA PRO A 49 -9.73 15.39 6.56
C PRO A 49 -8.91 14.71 5.45
N HIS A 50 -7.95 13.87 5.84
CA HIS A 50 -7.05 13.15 4.94
C HIS A 50 -7.51 11.72 4.63
N SER A 51 -8.74 11.34 4.99
CA SER A 51 -9.29 9.99 4.79
C SER A 51 -9.24 9.51 3.34
N TRP A 52 -9.17 10.42 2.37
CA TRP A 52 -9.01 10.09 0.96
C TRP A 52 -7.67 9.39 0.63
N ILE A 53 -6.64 9.52 1.48
CA ILE A 53 -5.35 8.80 1.33
C ILE A 53 -5.43 7.38 1.92
N LEU A 54 -6.37 7.15 2.83
CA LEU A 54 -6.50 5.89 3.56
C LEU A 54 -7.07 4.80 2.64
N GLY A 55 -6.36 3.69 2.59
CA GLY A 55 -6.77 2.45 1.95
C GLY A 55 -7.45 1.51 2.94
N ARG A 56 -7.03 0.24 2.91
CA ARG A 56 -7.64 -0.85 3.67
C ARG A 56 -7.07 -0.97 5.07
N PHE A 57 -7.86 -1.51 5.99
CA PHE A 57 -7.33 -2.04 7.25
C PHE A 57 -6.71 -3.42 7.01
N VAL A 58 -5.43 -3.59 7.32
CA VAL A 58 -4.70 -4.86 7.13
C VAL A 58 -4.84 -5.73 8.38
N VAL A 59 -5.37 -6.94 8.22
CA VAL A 59 -5.65 -7.85 9.35
C VAL A 59 -5.23 -9.29 9.04
N PRO A 60 -4.60 -10.04 9.96
CA PRO A 60 -4.42 -11.48 9.79
C PRO A 60 -5.77 -12.22 9.85
N ILE A 61 -6.01 -13.18 8.95
CA ILE A 61 -7.22 -14.03 8.99
C ILE A 61 -7.38 -14.70 10.36
N ALA A 62 -6.27 -15.17 10.95
CA ALA A 62 -6.25 -15.80 12.26
C ALA A 62 -6.72 -14.88 13.42
N ARG A 63 -6.77 -13.55 13.20
CA ARG A 63 -7.17 -12.56 14.21
C ARG A 63 -8.55 -11.94 13.94
N LEU A 64 -9.33 -12.45 12.99
CA LEU A 64 -10.66 -11.92 12.71
C LEU A 64 -11.61 -12.01 13.92
N GLY A 65 -11.43 -12.99 14.81
CA GLY A 65 -12.22 -13.04 16.05
C GLY A 65 -11.97 -11.84 16.99
N GLU A 66 -10.75 -11.30 17.02
CA GLU A 66 -10.45 -10.07 17.77
C GLU A 66 -11.10 -8.84 17.11
N PHE A 67 -11.18 -8.84 15.77
CA PHE A 67 -11.86 -7.77 15.02
C PHE A 67 -13.36 -7.78 15.33
N ASP A 68 -14.02 -8.95 15.23
CA ASP A 68 -15.44 -9.13 15.54
C ASP A 68 -15.76 -8.63 16.97
N ALA A 69 -14.88 -8.92 17.94
CA ALA A 69 -15.06 -8.49 19.33
C ALA A 69 -14.96 -6.95 19.53
N ALA A 70 -14.24 -6.26 18.64
CA ALA A 70 -14.02 -4.81 18.73
C ALA A 70 -14.87 -3.98 17.75
N SER A 71 -15.70 -4.63 16.91
CA SER A 71 -16.35 -3.96 15.78
C SER A 71 -17.64 -3.22 16.13
N ALA A 72 -18.43 -3.76 17.05
CA ALA A 72 -19.81 -3.29 17.31
C ALA A 72 -19.89 -1.82 17.74
N GLU A 73 -18.86 -1.29 18.42
CA GLU A 73 -18.82 0.10 18.88
C GLU A 73 -18.28 1.08 17.83
N LEU A 74 -17.63 0.58 16.76
CA LEU A 74 -16.88 1.40 15.81
C LEU A 74 -17.49 1.43 14.42
N LEU A 75 -18.08 0.33 13.97
CA LEU A 75 -18.61 0.20 12.62
C LEU A 75 -20.08 0.63 12.58
N SER A 76 -20.43 1.42 11.57
CA SER A 76 -21.83 1.73 11.26
C SER A 76 -22.56 0.50 10.72
N SER A 77 -23.84 0.36 11.02
CA SER A 77 -24.74 -0.64 10.45
C SER A 77 -25.97 0.01 9.80
N GLY A 78 -26.78 -0.77 9.11
CA GLY A 78 -28.02 -0.36 8.47
C GLY A 78 -27.88 0.11 7.03
N GLU A 79 -29.02 0.49 6.45
CA GLU A 79 -29.10 1.02 5.09
C GLU A 79 -28.27 2.31 4.96
N GLY A 80 -27.45 2.40 3.92
CA GLY A 80 -26.55 3.53 3.70
C GLY A 80 -25.23 3.48 4.49
N SER A 81 -24.98 2.45 5.30
CA SER A 81 -23.68 2.26 5.96
C SER A 81 -22.55 2.04 4.93
N ILE A 82 -21.42 2.73 5.14
CA ILE A 82 -20.23 2.58 4.29
C ILE A 82 -19.36 1.47 4.89
N ALA A 83 -19.12 0.42 4.11
CA ALA A 83 -18.30 -0.71 4.55
C ALA A 83 -16.86 -0.27 4.82
N TRP A 84 -16.31 -0.65 5.98
CA TRP A 84 -14.86 -0.67 6.14
C TRP A 84 -14.25 -1.70 5.18
N LYS A 85 -13.18 -1.31 4.48
CA LYS A 85 -12.48 -2.17 3.52
C LYS A 85 -11.27 -2.82 4.19
N LEU A 86 -11.19 -4.15 4.12
CA LEU A 86 -10.14 -4.92 4.78
C LEU A 86 -9.30 -5.69 3.74
N ALA A 87 -7.99 -5.72 3.99
CA ALA A 87 -7.06 -6.63 3.34
C ALA A 87 -6.63 -7.70 4.34
N ALA A 88 -6.96 -8.95 4.06
CA ALA A 88 -6.72 -10.04 4.98
C ALA A 88 -5.45 -10.82 4.61
N LEU A 89 -4.53 -10.98 5.58
CA LEU A 89 -3.35 -11.80 5.40
C LEU A 89 -3.69 -13.26 5.66
N ALA A 90 -3.59 -14.09 4.63
CA ALA A 90 -3.72 -15.53 4.70
C ALA A 90 -2.44 -16.17 5.31
N GLY A 91 -2.64 -17.25 6.06
CA GLY A 91 -1.60 -18.14 6.56
C GLY A 91 -1.33 -19.29 5.58
N ASP A 92 -1.09 -20.47 6.15
CA ASP A 92 -0.62 -21.62 5.37
C ASP A 92 -1.75 -22.40 4.66
N ASP A 93 -2.97 -22.39 5.21
CA ASP A 93 -4.13 -23.07 4.61
C ASP A 93 -5.02 -22.05 3.88
N LEU A 94 -4.65 -21.76 2.62
CA LEU A 94 -5.36 -20.78 1.79
C LEU A 94 -6.86 -21.11 1.63
N ALA A 95 -7.21 -22.40 1.52
CA ALA A 95 -8.60 -22.80 1.34
C ALA A 95 -9.42 -22.51 2.61
N ALA A 96 -8.90 -22.87 3.78
CA ALA A 96 -9.55 -22.56 5.06
C ALA A 96 -9.64 -21.03 5.28
N ASP A 97 -8.59 -20.29 4.93
CA ASP A 97 -8.54 -18.84 5.10
C ASP A 97 -9.54 -18.11 4.19
N VAL A 98 -9.68 -18.55 2.94
CA VAL A 98 -10.72 -18.03 2.03
C VAL A 98 -12.11 -18.29 2.61
N GLN A 99 -12.37 -19.47 3.16
CA GLN A 99 -13.65 -19.77 3.82
C GLN A 99 -13.88 -18.90 5.05
N ALA A 100 -12.83 -18.60 5.83
CA ALA A 100 -12.92 -17.69 6.96
C ALA A 100 -13.26 -16.26 6.51
N ALA A 101 -12.63 -15.76 5.45
CA ALA A 101 -12.92 -14.45 4.86
C ALA A 101 -14.36 -14.35 4.32
N LEU A 102 -14.85 -15.40 3.66
CA LEU A 102 -16.25 -15.47 3.20
C LEU A 102 -17.22 -15.40 4.38
N LYS A 103 -16.99 -16.21 5.42
CA LYS A 103 -17.82 -16.20 6.64
C LYS A 103 -17.78 -14.83 7.32
N PHE A 104 -16.63 -14.16 7.35
CA PHE A 104 -16.50 -12.81 7.86
C PHE A 104 -17.39 -11.83 7.08
N ASN A 105 -17.33 -11.84 5.74
CA ASN A 105 -18.16 -10.97 4.91
C ASN A 105 -19.67 -11.23 5.12
N CYS A 106 -20.08 -12.48 5.33
CA CYS A 106 -21.46 -12.80 5.70
C CYS A 106 -21.85 -12.25 7.08
N ARG A 107 -20.94 -12.29 8.06
CA ARG A 107 -21.18 -11.73 9.40
C ARG A 107 -21.19 -10.21 9.42
N HIS A 108 -20.47 -9.55 8.53
CA HIS A 108 -20.31 -8.09 8.47
C HIS A 108 -21.07 -7.42 7.32
N TRP A 109 -22.15 -8.04 6.83
CA TRP A 109 -23.03 -7.42 5.86
C TRP A 109 -23.71 -6.16 6.43
N GLN A 110 -24.23 -5.29 5.57
CA GLN A 110 -24.74 -3.96 5.96
C GLN A 110 -25.77 -3.97 7.09
N GLY A 111 -26.59 -5.02 7.24
CA GLY A 111 -27.60 -5.12 8.30
C GLY A 111 -27.13 -5.87 9.56
N SER A 112 -25.84 -6.17 9.68
CA SER A 112 -25.28 -6.85 10.85
C SER A 112 -25.17 -5.94 12.07
N GLU A 113 -25.46 -6.50 13.25
CA GLU A 113 -25.17 -5.86 14.55
C GLU A 113 -23.66 -5.72 14.82
N LEU A 114 -22.81 -6.48 14.12
CA LEU A 114 -21.36 -6.36 14.19
C LEU A 114 -20.81 -5.21 13.33
N GLY A 115 -21.69 -4.52 12.59
CA GLY A 115 -21.35 -3.41 11.71
C GLY A 115 -20.85 -3.83 10.33
N HIS A 116 -20.83 -2.87 9.40
CA HIS A 116 -20.57 -3.10 7.98
C HIS A 116 -19.07 -3.08 7.66
N ALA A 117 -18.52 -4.24 7.30
CA ALA A 117 -17.15 -4.42 6.85
C ALA A 117 -17.07 -5.48 5.77
N ILE A 118 -16.07 -5.36 4.91
CA ILE A 118 -15.83 -6.32 3.83
C ILE A 118 -14.34 -6.52 3.62
N ILE A 119 -13.93 -7.79 3.69
CA ILE A 119 -12.68 -8.25 3.12
C ILE A 119 -12.91 -8.33 1.61
N ASP A 120 -12.18 -7.53 0.85
CA ASP A 120 -12.19 -7.58 -0.62
C ASP A 120 -10.81 -7.97 -1.19
N THR A 121 -9.82 -8.15 -0.30
CA THR A 121 -8.43 -8.42 -0.65
C THR A 121 -7.88 -9.52 0.23
N ILE A 122 -7.26 -10.52 -0.40
CA ILE A 122 -6.47 -11.57 0.25
C ILE A 122 -5.02 -11.36 -0.13
N GLU A 123 -4.13 -11.38 0.87
CA GLU A 123 -2.69 -11.32 0.66
C GLU A 123 -2.03 -12.56 1.22
N MET A 124 -1.11 -13.15 0.48
CA MET A 124 -0.39 -14.34 0.92
C MET A 124 1.09 -14.27 0.54
N ARG A 125 1.89 -15.12 1.18
CA ARG A 125 3.26 -15.41 0.74
C ARG A 125 3.23 -16.67 -0.13
N ALA A 126 3.97 -16.66 -1.22
CA ALA A 126 4.14 -17.82 -2.08
C ALA A 126 4.72 -18.99 -1.28
N GLN A 127 4.01 -20.11 -1.27
CA GLN A 127 4.44 -21.33 -0.60
C GLN A 127 5.26 -22.19 -1.56
N ALA A 128 6.25 -22.90 -1.04
CA ALA A 128 7.05 -23.81 -1.85
C ALA A 128 6.14 -24.88 -2.47
N GLY A 129 6.14 -24.96 -3.81
CA GLY A 129 5.35 -25.93 -4.56
C GLY A 129 3.89 -25.55 -4.82
N LEU A 130 3.39 -24.43 -4.29
CA LEU A 130 2.07 -23.92 -4.64
C LEU A 130 2.15 -23.05 -5.90
N ASP A 131 1.57 -23.55 -6.99
CA ASP A 131 1.41 -22.80 -8.23
C ASP A 131 0.45 -21.62 -8.03
N PRO A 132 0.82 -20.38 -8.42
CA PRO A 132 -0.07 -19.23 -8.38
C PRO A 132 -1.40 -19.40 -9.11
N GLU A 133 -1.48 -20.21 -10.18
CA GLU A 133 -2.74 -20.51 -10.84
C GLU A 133 -3.68 -21.32 -9.93
N ILE A 134 -3.11 -22.29 -9.21
CA ILE A 134 -3.85 -23.07 -8.20
C ILE A 134 -4.30 -22.16 -7.06
N ALA A 135 -3.41 -21.29 -6.57
CA ALA A 135 -3.75 -20.31 -5.55
C ALA A 135 -4.87 -19.37 -6.01
N ARG A 136 -4.82 -18.88 -7.26
CA ARG A 136 -5.90 -18.06 -7.82
C ARG A 136 -7.20 -18.83 -7.87
N ALA A 137 -7.21 -20.06 -8.39
CA ALA A 137 -8.42 -20.86 -8.55
C ALA A 137 -9.13 -21.14 -7.21
N ALA A 138 -8.38 -21.22 -6.11
CA ALA A 138 -8.92 -21.39 -4.76
C ALA A 138 -9.58 -20.11 -4.19
N VAL A 139 -9.27 -18.94 -4.74
CA VAL A 139 -9.76 -17.64 -4.25
C VAL A 139 -10.89 -17.13 -5.16
N PRO A 140 -12.10 -16.84 -4.65
CA PRO A 140 -13.18 -16.29 -5.48
C PRO A 140 -12.81 -15.03 -6.28
N GLY A 141 -13.44 -14.86 -7.45
CA GLY A 141 -13.16 -13.79 -8.42
C GLY A 141 -13.26 -12.36 -7.88
N PHE A 142 -14.14 -12.15 -6.89
CA PHE A 142 -14.37 -10.84 -6.29
C PHE A 142 -13.33 -10.45 -5.23
N PHE A 143 -12.50 -11.38 -4.77
CA PHE A 143 -11.33 -11.04 -3.97
C PHE A 143 -10.18 -10.68 -4.89
N THR A 144 -9.51 -9.57 -4.58
CA THR A 144 -8.19 -9.27 -5.13
C THR A 144 -7.15 -10.12 -4.40
N LEU A 145 -6.38 -10.94 -5.14
CA LEU A 145 -5.31 -11.76 -4.57
C LEU A 145 -3.94 -11.12 -4.83
N TYR A 146 -3.20 -10.79 -3.77
CA TYR A 146 -1.80 -10.39 -3.85
C TYR A 146 -0.88 -11.49 -3.32
N ILE A 147 0.19 -11.78 -4.06
CA ILE A 147 1.16 -12.82 -3.69
C ILE A 147 2.54 -12.17 -3.54
N GLU A 148 3.19 -12.38 -2.40
CA GLU A 148 4.59 -11.99 -2.14
C GLU A 148 5.50 -13.20 -2.39
N THR A 149 6.67 -13.00 -3.02
CA THR A 149 7.62 -14.09 -3.22
C THR A 149 8.20 -14.62 -1.90
N SER A 150 8.53 -15.91 -1.87
CA SER A 150 9.37 -16.54 -0.82
C SER A 150 10.85 -16.63 -1.20
N SER A 151 11.22 -16.37 -2.45
CA SER A 151 12.56 -16.65 -3.01
C SER A 151 13.64 -15.61 -2.67
N GLY A 152 13.28 -14.55 -1.95
CA GLY A 152 14.17 -13.41 -1.68
C GLY A 152 14.50 -12.57 -2.92
N ARG A 153 14.02 -12.94 -4.12
CA ARG A 153 14.16 -12.18 -5.37
C ARG A 153 12.80 -11.62 -5.77
N PRO A 154 12.47 -10.36 -5.43
CA PRO A 154 11.15 -9.78 -5.65
C PRO A 154 10.64 -9.96 -7.08
N ALA A 155 11.47 -9.69 -8.09
CA ALA A 155 11.07 -9.75 -9.50
C ALA A 155 10.54 -11.13 -9.94
N ALA A 156 10.97 -12.22 -9.31
CA ALA A 156 10.54 -13.57 -9.64
C ALA A 156 9.02 -13.77 -9.46
N ILE A 157 8.37 -12.96 -8.62
CA ILE A 157 6.92 -13.06 -8.46
C ILE A 157 6.17 -12.61 -9.71
N ALA A 158 6.72 -11.65 -10.46
CA ALA A 158 6.06 -11.12 -11.65
C ALA A 158 5.88 -12.21 -12.70
N ASP A 159 6.92 -13.04 -12.91
CA ASP A 159 6.84 -14.22 -13.79
C ASP A 159 5.85 -15.25 -13.24
N SER A 160 5.83 -15.43 -11.92
CA SER A 160 5.01 -16.45 -11.27
C SER A 160 3.51 -16.16 -11.37
N VAL A 161 3.10 -14.90 -11.24
CA VAL A 161 1.67 -14.52 -11.23
C VAL A 161 1.15 -14.07 -12.60
N GLU A 162 2.02 -13.95 -13.60
CA GLU A 162 1.63 -13.58 -14.97
C GLU A 162 0.56 -14.55 -15.50
N GLY A 163 -0.52 -14.02 -16.10
CA GLY A 163 -1.63 -14.82 -16.63
C GLY A 163 -2.56 -15.43 -15.58
N SER A 164 -2.14 -15.59 -14.32
CA SER A 164 -2.96 -16.18 -13.26
C SER A 164 -4.14 -15.29 -12.81
N GLY A 165 -4.09 -13.99 -13.08
CA GLY A 165 -5.06 -13.01 -12.53
C GLY A 165 -4.82 -12.63 -11.06
N ALA A 166 -3.77 -13.14 -10.43
CA ALA A 166 -3.25 -12.62 -9.17
C ALA A 166 -2.38 -11.37 -9.41
N ARG A 167 -2.08 -10.64 -8.34
CA ARG A 167 -1.28 -9.42 -8.34
C ARG A 167 0.01 -9.63 -7.56
N ALA A 168 1.03 -8.85 -7.90
CA ALA A 168 2.34 -8.95 -7.27
C ALA A 168 2.41 -8.18 -5.94
N LYS A 169 3.21 -8.64 -5.00
CA LYS A 169 3.49 -7.91 -3.76
C LYS A 169 4.99 -7.91 -3.46
N ILE A 170 5.50 -6.75 -3.08
CA ILE A 170 6.89 -6.54 -2.68
C ILE A 170 6.98 -6.03 -1.24
N ARG A 171 7.95 -6.54 -0.50
CA ARG A 171 8.35 -6.02 0.81
C ARG A 171 9.44 -4.97 0.62
N MET A 172 9.28 -3.81 1.24
CA MET A 172 10.18 -2.66 1.09
C MET A 172 10.98 -2.34 2.35
N GLY A 173 10.81 -3.12 3.42
CA GLY A 173 11.60 -2.98 4.65
C GLY A 173 11.10 -3.83 5.82
N GLY A 174 11.62 -3.50 7.00
CA GLY A 174 11.30 -4.11 8.28
C GLY A 174 12.06 -3.44 9.43
N VAL A 175 12.11 -4.10 10.59
CA VAL A 175 12.78 -3.58 11.79
C VAL A 175 14.28 -3.90 11.85
N THR A 176 14.81 -4.58 10.83
CA THR A 176 16.22 -4.93 10.68
C THR A 176 16.77 -4.38 9.36
N GLY A 177 18.06 -4.07 9.30
CA GLY A 177 18.66 -3.44 8.12
C GLY A 177 18.69 -4.32 6.88
N ASP A 178 18.71 -5.65 7.05
CA ASP A 178 18.65 -6.66 5.98
C ASP A 178 17.24 -6.91 5.44
N ALA A 179 16.21 -6.33 6.05
CA ALA A 179 14.83 -6.43 5.58
C ALA A 179 14.52 -5.50 4.37
N PHE A 180 15.44 -4.60 4.02
CA PHE A 180 15.28 -3.65 2.92
C PHE A 180 15.90 -4.24 1.65
N PRO A 181 15.12 -4.42 0.55
CA PRO A 181 15.67 -4.92 -0.70
C PRO A 181 16.69 -3.94 -1.29
N ALA A 182 17.68 -4.46 -2.00
CA ALA A 182 18.66 -3.63 -2.69
C ALA A 182 17.98 -2.83 -3.82
N PRO A 183 18.50 -1.64 -4.20
CA PRO A 183 17.83 -0.79 -5.19
C PRO A 183 17.57 -1.48 -6.53
N HIS A 184 18.51 -2.28 -7.01
CA HIS A 184 18.35 -3.04 -8.25
C HIS A 184 17.22 -4.07 -8.16
N GLU A 185 17.02 -4.74 -7.02
CA GLU A 185 15.94 -5.70 -6.84
C GLU A 185 14.56 -5.04 -6.89
N VAL A 186 14.45 -3.82 -6.36
CA VAL A 186 13.23 -3.00 -6.45
C VAL A 186 12.97 -2.59 -7.89
N ILE A 187 13.98 -2.11 -8.61
CA ILE A 187 13.82 -1.69 -10.01
C ILE A 187 13.51 -2.87 -10.92
N ASP A 188 14.13 -4.02 -10.69
CA ASP A 188 13.84 -5.25 -11.44
C ASP A 188 12.38 -5.66 -11.26
N PHE A 189 11.88 -5.60 -10.02
CA PHE A 189 10.47 -5.85 -9.72
C PHE A 189 9.53 -4.84 -10.38
N LEU A 190 9.78 -3.54 -10.22
CA LEU A 190 8.93 -2.49 -10.79
C LEU A 190 8.91 -2.56 -12.32
N ALA A 191 10.07 -2.79 -12.95
CA ALA A 191 10.18 -2.93 -14.40
C ALA A 191 9.49 -4.20 -14.90
N ALA A 192 9.64 -5.33 -14.20
CA ALA A 192 8.98 -6.58 -14.55
C ALA A 192 7.44 -6.46 -14.47
N CYS A 193 6.93 -5.74 -13.46
CA CYS A 193 5.51 -5.48 -13.33
C CYS A 193 5.03 -4.49 -14.42
N ALA A 194 5.77 -3.40 -14.67
CA ALA A 194 5.41 -2.39 -15.66
C ALA A 194 5.36 -2.97 -17.09
N ALA A 195 6.35 -3.80 -17.46
CA ALA A 195 6.41 -4.46 -18.76
C ALA A 195 5.18 -5.34 -19.06
N ARG A 196 4.54 -5.86 -18.01
CA ARG A 196 3.36 -6.75 -18.09
C ARG A 196 2.05 -6.05 -17.78
N ARG A 197 2.09 -4.76 -17.43
CA ARG A 197 0.97 -4.04 -16.79
C ARG A 197 0.39 -4.80 -15.59
N LEU A 198 1.25 -5.56 -14.89
CA LEU A 198 0.87 -6.40 -13.77
C LEU A 198 0.70 -5.54 -12.51
N PRO A 199 -0.50 -5.46 -11.91
CA PRO A 199 -0.68 -4.64 -10.73
C PRO A 199 0.10 -5.18 -9.54
N PHE A 200 0.60 -4.27 -8.70
CA PHE A 200 1.33 -4.61 -7.50
C PHE A 200 0.96 -3.73 -6.30
N LYS A 201 1.29 -4.21 -5.10
CA LYS A 201 1.36 -3.38 -3.89
C LYS A 201 2.70 -3.54 -3.17
N ALA A 202 3.10 -2.51 -2.44
CA ALA A 202 4.26 -2.57 -1.55
C ALA A 202 3.81 -2.83 -0.11
N THR A 203 4.71 -3.31 0.74
CA THR A 203 4.43 -3.50 2.17
C THR A 203 5.67 -3.30 3.02
N ALA A 204 5.47 -2.78 4.24
CA ALA A 204 6.50 -2.50 5.24
C ALA A 204 7.57 -1.49 4.80
N GLY A 205 8.07 -0.69 5.73
CA GLY A 205 9.25 0.17 5.50
C GLY A 205 9.02 1.46 4.70
N LEU A 206 7.80 1.73 4.21
CA LEU A 206 7.46 2.96 3.49
C LEU A 206 6.78 3.99 4.39
N HIS A 207 7.48 4.45 5.41
CA HIS A 207 6.97 5.44 6.38
C HIS A 207 7.18 6.89 5.95
N HIS A 208 8.18 7.10 5.11
CA HIS A 208 8.72 8.43 4.80
C HIS A 208 8.39 8.85 3.38
N LEU A 209 8.28 10.16 3.18
CA LEU A 209 7.95 10.81 1.93
C LEU A 209 9.00 10.53 0.86
N ILE A 210 10.27 10.71 1.22
CA ILE A 210 11.43 10.57 0.33
C ILE A 210 12.51 9.68 0.97
N ARG A 211 13.42 9.15 0.17
CA ARG A 211 14.53 8.33 0.61
C ARG A 211 15.49 9.12 1.48
N SER A 212 15.86 8.55 2.62
CA SER A 212 16.92 9.07 3.50
C SER A 212 17.37 8.01 4.50
N GLN A 213 18.21 8.41 5.45
CA GLN A 213 18.56 7.62 6.63
C GLN A 213 17.52 7.85 7.71
N TYR A 214 16.85 6.80 8.18
CA TYR A 214 15.80 6.89 9.21
C TYR A 214 15.99 5.84 10.32
N PRO A 215 15.48 6.06 11.54
CA PRO A 215 15.49 5.07 12.62
C PRO A 215 14.65 3.83 12.26
N LEU A 216 15.19 2.62 12.48
CA LEU A 216 14.51 1.36 12.18
C LEU A 216 13.26 1.10 13.04
N THR A 217 13.21 1.69 14.22
CA THR A 217 12.11 1.55 15.20
C THR A 217 11.84 2.89 15.87
N TYR A 218 10.73 2.96 16.62
CA TYR A 218 10.35 4.15 17.41
C TYR A 218 11.15 4.33 18.70
N GLU A 219 12.06 3.41 19.00
CA GLU A 219 12.88 3.49 20.21
C GLU A 219 13.93 4.60 20.11
N SER A 220 14.14 5.31 21.22
CA SER A 220 15.19 6.32 21.31
C SER A 220 16.57 5.68 21.07
N GLY A 221 17.35 6.25 20.16
CA GLY A 221 18.67 5.71 19.79
C GLY A 221 18.62 4.51 18.85
N SER A 222 17.47 4.19 18.25
CA SER A 222 17.35 3.11 17.26
C SER A 222 18.36 3.25 16.13
N LYS A 223 18.91 2.11 15.69
CA LYS A 223 19.84 2.06 14.55
C LYS A 223 19.16 2.69 13.34
N ARG A 224 19.95 3.40 12.54
CA ARG A 224 19.47 4.05 11.32
C ARG A 224 19.84 3.22 10.10
N ALA A 225 18.95 3.21 9.11
CA ALA A 225 19.19 2.58 7.82
C ALA A 225 18.64 3.47 6.69
N ALA A 226 19.15 3.24 5.48
CA ALA A 226 18.60 3.87 4.29
C ALA A 226 17.23 3.27 3.98
N MET A 227 16.17 4.06 4.05
CA MET A 227 14.81 3.64 3.68
C MET A 227 14.37 4.37 2.43
N TYR A 228 13.55 3.70 1.59
CA TYR A 228 12.93 4.34 0.43
C TYR A 228 11.75 5.20 0.87
N GLY A 229 11.53 6.32 0.19
CA GLY A 229 10.31 7.08 0.34
C GLY A 229 9.17 6.49 -0.48
N PHE A 230 7.93 6.60 -0.01
CA PHE A 230 6.80 6.15 -0.81
C PHE A 230 6.67 6.96 -2.11
N LEU A 231 6.98 8.27 -2.12
CA LEU A 231 6.96 9.02 -3.38
C LEU A 231 8.01 8.50 -4.36
N ASN A 232 9.22 8.16 -3.90
CA ASN A 232 10.23 7.58 -4.78
C ASN A 232 9.72 6.31 -5.47
N VAL A 233 9.11 5.40 -4.71
CA VAL A 233 8.62 4.12 -5.25
C VAL A 233 7.49 4.34 -6.25
N PHE A 234 6.47 5.13 -5.90
CA PHE A 234 5.29 5.31 -6.75
C PHE A 234 5.55 6.22 -7.96
N ILE A 235 6.45 7.21 -7.85
CA ILE A 235 6.88 8.01 -8.99
C ILE A 235 7.78 7.20 -9.92
N ALA A 236 8.70 6.38 -9.40
CA ALA A 236 9.50 5.47 -10.22
C ALA A 236 8.62 4.45 -10.97
N ALA A 237 7.60 3.90 -10.29
CA ALA A 237 6.61 3.02 -10.89
C ALA A 237 5.82 3.73 -12.01
N ALA A 238 5.36 4.97 -11.77
CA ALA A 238 4.67 5.76 -12.77
C ALA A 238 5.57 6.13 -13.96
N ALA A 239 6.85 6.43 -13.73
CA ALA A 239 7.81 6.69 -14.79
C ALA A 239 8.01 5.44 -15.68
N LEU A 240 8.17 4.26 -15.09
CA LEU A 240 8.25 3.00 -15.85
C LEU A 240 6.96 2.70 -16.60
N TYR A 241 5.80 2.96 -15.99
CA TYR A 241 4.49 2.81 -16.63
C TYR A 241 4.37 3.72 -17.87
N ALA A 242 4.92 4.93 -17.82
CA ALA A 242 4.98 5.89 -18.91
C ALA A 242 6.09 5.59 -19.96
N GLY A 243 6.88 4.53 -19.75
CA GLY A 243 7.93 4.11 -20.68
C GLY A 243 9.30 4.75 -20.45
N ALA A 244 9.55 5.38 -19.29
CA ALA A 244 10.88 5.83 -18.91
C ALA A 244 11.86 4.66 -18.74
N SER A 245 13.15 4.96 -18.83
CA SER A 245 14.20 3.95 -18.70
C SER A 245 14.32 3.42 -17.26
N ARG A 246 14.89 2.22 -17.11
CA ARG A 246 15.23 1.64 -15.79
C ARG A 246 16.21 2.52 -15.02
N ASP A 247 17.13 3.18 -15.71
CA ASP A 247 18.09 4.10 -15.10
C ASP A 247 17.37 5.33 -14.51
N ASN A 248 16.42 5.92 -15.24
CA ASN A 248 15.62 7.02 -14.68
C ASN A 248 14.80 6.57 -13.47
N ALA A 249 14.17 5.39 -13.53
CA ALA A 249 13.41 4.86 -12.41
C ALA A 249 14.31 4.58 -11.19
N HIS A 250 15.52 4.06 -11.41
CA HIS A 250 16.53 3.86 -10.37
C HIS A 250 16.93 5.18 -9.73
N ASP A 251 17.19 6.21 -10.52
CA ASP A 251 17.61 7.51 -10.01
C ASP A 251 16.47 8.21 -9.24
N ILE A 252 15.22 8.08 -9.70
CA ILE A 252 14.03 8.51 -8.93
C ILE A 252 13.94 7.74 -7.61
N LEU A 253 14.15 6.43 -7.63
CA LEU A 253 14.12 5.59 -6.42
C LEU A 253 15.18 6.04 -5.39
N MET A 254 16.32 6.50 -5.89
CA MET A 254 17.48 6.91 -5.10
C MET A 254 17.49 8.39 -4.70
N GLU A 255 16.60 9.21 -5.25
CA GLU A 255 16.54 10.64 -4.98
C GLU A 255 16.19 10.92 -3.51
N SER A 256 17.00 11.75 -2.87
CA SER A 256 16.87 12.13 -1.45
C SER A 256 16.56 13.62 -1.24
N ASP A 257 16.57 14.42 -2.30
CA ASP A 257 16.18 15.83 -2.26
C ASP A 257 14.78 16.03 -2.83
N LEU A 258 13.83 16.39 -1.96
CA LEU A 258 12.45 16.64 -2.36
C LEU A 258 12.34 17.77 -3.39
N LYS A 259 13.29 18.72 -3.40
CA LYS A 259 13.32 19.83 -4.37
C LYS A 259 13.63 19.38 -5.79
N ALA A 260 14.11 18.15 -5.98
CA ALA A 260 14.26 17.56 -7.30
C ALA A 260 12.90 17.26 -7.96
N PHE A 261 11.82 17.22 -7.17
CA PHE A 261 10.46 17.03 -7.63
C PHE A 261 9.71 18.36 -7.72
N SER A 262 8.87 18.49 -8.74
CA SER A 262 7.90 19.58 -8.87
C SER A 262 6.52 18.99 -9.13
N PHE A 263 5.54 19.42 -8.34
CA PHE A 263 4.16 18.92 -8.40
C PHE A 263 3.29 19.99 -9.04
N GLY A 264 2.98 19.81 -10.33
CA GLY A 264 2.12 20.72 -11.11
C GLY A 264 0.71 20.18 -11.29
N ASP A 265 -0.14 20.93 -11.99
CA ASP A 265 -1.52 20.51 -12.28
C ASP A 265 -1.62 19.47 -13.40
N THR A 266 -0.62 19.43 -14.29
CA THR A 266 -0.60 18.56 -15.47
C THR A 266 0.31 17.35 -15.33
N GLY A 267 1.08 17.25 -14.24
CA GLY A 267 2.00 16.15 -14.00
C GLY A 267 2.96 16.38 -12.84
N ILE A 268 3.80 15.39 -12.61
CA ILE A 268 4.92 15.45 -11.66
C ILE A 268 6.22 15.43 -12.48
N THR A 269 7.12 16.36 -12.17
CA THR A 269 8.43 16.46 -12.83
C THR A 269 9.52 16.06 -11.86
N TRP A 270 10.43 15.19 -12.29
CA TRP A 270 11.70 14.90 -11.61
C TRP A 270 12.87 15.26 -12.53
N ARG A 271 13.71 16.24 -12.14
CA ARG A 271 14.91 16.67 -12.90
C ARG A 271 14.71 16.83 -14.42
N GLY A 272 13.55 17.33 -14.82
CA GLY A 272 13.18 17.55 -16.23
C GLY A 272 12.43 16.40 -16.90
N LEU A 273 12.42 15.20 -16.32
CA LEU A 273 11.52 14.12 -16.74
C LEU A 273 10.11 14.43 -16.23
N VAL A 274 9.16 14.54 -17.15
CA VAL A 274 7.75 14.81 -16.85
C VAL A 274 6.95 13.51 -16.90
N ILE A 275 6.18 13.24 -15.86
CA ILE A 275 5.18 12.17 -15.83
C ILE A 275 3.81 12.85 -15.85
N SER A 276 3.03 12.60 -16.89
CA SER A 276 1.75 13.28 -17.09
C SER A 276 0.71 12.87 -16.04
N ALA A 277 -0.32 13.70 -15.84
CA ALA A 277 -1.46 13.37 -14.98
C ALA A 277 -2.17 12.07 -15.41
N ASP A 278 -2.24 11.82 -16.72
CA ASP A 278 -2.86 10.61 -17.29
C ASP A 278 -2.00 9.38 -17.01
N ASP A 279 -0.67 9.50 -17.18
CA ASP A 279 0.26 8.42 -16.85
C ASP A 279 0.24 8.10 -15.35
N ILE A 280 0.19 9.12 -14.49
CA ILE A 280 0.04 8.94 -13.04
C ILE A 280 -1.26 8.20 -12.74
N SER A 281 -2.38 8.64 -13.32
CA SER A 281 -3.69 8.03 -13.07
C SER A 281 -3.71 6.56 -13.52
N GLY A 282 -3.20 6.26 -14.72
CA GLY A 282 -3.08 4.89 -15.22
C GLY A 282 -2.11 4.05 -14.39
N ALA A 283 -0.99 4.65 -13.95
CA ALA A 283 -0.03 3.99 -13.08
C ALA A 283 -0.60 3.66 -11.70
N ARG A 284 -1.70 4.27 -11.26
CA ARG A 284 -2.34 3.96 -9.96
C ARG A 284 -3.22 2.73 -9.97
N GLU A 285 -3.70 2.31 -11.14
CA GLU A 285 -4.31 0.98 -11.30
C GLU A 285 -3.24 -0.13 -11.25
N PHE A 286 -2.03 0.21 -11.68
CA PHE A 286 -0.83 -0.64 -11.70
C PHE A 286 -0.12 -0.70 -10.33
N ALA A 287 0.31 0.42 -9.78
CA ALA A 287 0.90 0.53 -8.46
C ALA A 287 -0.22 0.88 -7.49
N ALA A 288 -0.77 -0.10 -6.77
CA ALA A 288 -2.08 0.01 -6.12
C ALA A 288 -2.04 0.67 -4.74
N SER A 289 -1.16 0.25 -3.84
CA SER A 289 -1.10 0.76 -2.47
C SER A 289 0.19 0.33 -1.77
N PHE A 290 0.43 0.84 -0.56
CA PHE A 290 1.40 0.28 0.35
C PHE A 290 0.87 0.07 1.77
N GLY A 291 1.33 -0.99 2.43
CA GLY A 291 1.06 -1.22 3.85
C GLY A 291 1.98 -0.43 4.77
N SER A 292 1.41 0.34 5.71
CA SER A 292 2.14 1.07 6.75
C SER A 292 1.51 0.91 8.12
N CYS A 293 2.32 0.70 9.16
CA CYS A 293 1.82 0.64 10.54
C CYS A 293 1.42 1.99 11.11
N SER A 294 1.76 3.09 10.42
CA SER A 294 1.34 4.44 10.75
C SER A 294 0.73 5.11 9.52
N PHE A 295 -0.52 5.54 9.65
CA PHE A 295 -1.14 6.43 8.66
C PHE A 295 -0.66 7.87 8.80
N ARG A 296 -0.34 8.27 10.04
CA ARG A 296 0.09 9.64 10.38
C ARG A 296 1.43 9.99 9.77
N GLU A 297 2.42 9.08 9.80
CA GLU A 297 3.76 9.37 9.27
C GLU A 297 3.74 9.83 7.80
N PRO A 298 3.15 9.09 6.84
CA PRO A 298 3.04 9.57 5.46
C PRO A 298 2.27 10.89 5.33
N VAL A 299 1.16 11.04 6.05
CA VAL A 299 0.28 12.23 5.96
C VAL A 299 0.97 13.47 6.52
N ASP A 300 1.60 13.34 7.69
CA ASP A 300 2.27 14.43 8.40
C ASP A 300 3.51 14.90 7.63
N GLU A 301 4.25 13.99 6.99
CA GLU A 301 5.36 14.38 6.10
C GLU A 301 4.87 15.08 4.82
N MET A 302 3.74 14.67 4.22
CA MET A 302 3.14 15.40 3.10
C MET A 302 2.65 16.79 3.49
N LEU A 303 2.05 16.94 4.67
CA LEU A 303 1.63 18.23 5.24
C LEU A 303 2.83 19.14 5.51
N ALA A 304 3.87 18.61 6.18
CA ALA A 304 5.08 19.36 6.48
C ALA A 304 5.81 19.82 5.21
N ALA A 305 5.72 19.04 4.13
CA ALA A 305 6.23 19.39 2.82
C ALA A 305 5.33 20.37 2.03
N GLY A 306 4.14 20.71 2.53
CA GLY A 306 3.18 21.58 1.85
C GLY A 306 2.58 20.95 0.58
N LEU A 307 2.61 19.62 0.46
CA LEU A 307 2.10 18.89 -0.70
C LEU A 307 0.58 18.68 -0.64
N ILE A 308 0.04 18.58 0.57
CA ILE A 308 -1.40 18.48 0.85
C ILE A 308 -1.80 19.55 1.88
N GLY A 309 -3.10 19.79 2.03
CA GLY A 309 -3.67 20.78 2.96
C GLY A 309 -4.96 20.29 3.59
#